data_AF-A0A530JRJ0-F1
#
_entry.id   AF-A0A530JRJ0-F1
#
_cell.length_a   1.000
_cell.length_b   1.000
_cell.length_c   1.000
_cell.angle_alpha   90.00
_cell.angle_beta   90.00
_cell.angle_gamma   90.00
#
_symmetry.space_group_name_H-M   'P 1'
#
loop_
_entity.id
_entity.type
_entity.pdbx_description
1 polymer ?
#
loop_
_entity_poly.entity_id
_entity_poly.type
_entity_poly.pdbx_seq_one_letter_code
_entity_poly.pdbx_strand_id
1 'polypeptide(L)' 'FVTKWSYGYSRYSLPFGPDIFSGRIWGSAPKRGDVVVFKFPPDPSIDYIKRVIGLPGDKIQVKDGQLFI' A
#
# COMPACT_ATOMS: atom_id res chain seq x y z
N PHE A 1 -1.55 -14.56 4.87
CA PHE A 1 -0.59 -13.89 5.77
C PHE A 1 -0.45 -12.45 5.31
N VAL A 2 -0.68 -11.47 6.20
CA VAL A 2 -0.55 -10.03 5.90
C VAL A 2 0.75 -9.57 6.54
N THR A 3 1.69 -9.03 5.77
CA THR A 3 2.89 -8.43 6.36
C THR A 3 3.15 -7.04 5.77
N LYS A 4 3.36 -6.06 6.64
CA LYS A 4 3.75 -4.69 6.29
C LYS A 4 5.10 -4.66 5.52
N TRP A 5 5.94 -5.66 5.76
CA TRP A 5 7.30 -5.78 5.25
C TRP A 5 7.39 -6.37 3.84
N SER A 6 6.32 -7.01 3.33
CA SER A 6 6.28 -7.61 1.97
C SER A 6 6.55 -6.60 0.85
N TYR A 7 6.35 -5.31 1.10
CA TYR A 7 6.52 -4.22 0.13
C TYR A 7 7.77 -3.36 0.42
N GLY A 8 8.78 -3.94 1.08
CA GLY A 8 10.06 -3.31 1.34
C GLY A 8 10.04 -2.27 2.46
N TYR A 9 11.20 -1.63 2.63
CA TYR A 9 11.42 -0.65 3.67
C TYR A 9 11.29 0.76 3.10
N SER A 10 10.58 1.61 3.82
CA SER A 10 10.47 3.05 3.50
C SER A 10 10.97 3.86 4.69
N ARG A 11 11.01 5.19 4.59
CA ARG A 11 11.27 6.05 5.76
C ARG A 11 10.37 5.72 6.96
N TYR A 12 9.14 5.29 6.73
CA TYR A 12 8.19 4.91 7.78
C TYR A 12 8.47 3.55 8.45
N SER A 13 9.49 2.84 7.96
CA SER A 13 9.98 1.60 8.55
C SER A 13 10.99 1.84 9.67
N LEU A 14 11.53 3.05 9.78
CA LEU A 14 12.53 3.44 10.76
C LEU A 14 11.90 4.28 11.89
N PRO A 15 12.39 4.16 13.13
CA PRO A 15 11.96 5.04 14.22
C PRO A 15 12.21 6.50 13.85
N PHE A 16 11.25 7.38 14.17
CA PHE A 16 11.26 8.82 13.86
C PHE A 16 11.20 9.20 12.37
N GLY A 17 11.17 8.22 11.47
CA GLY A 17 11.01 8.43 10.03
C GLY A 17 12.01 9.40 9.39
N PRO A 18 13.33 9.29 9.65
CA PRO A 18 14.34 10.17 9.07
C PRO A 18 14.35 10.06 7.54
N ASP A 19 14.58 11.18 6.85
CA ASP A 19 14.54 11.26 5.38
C ASP A 19 15.87 10.87 4.72
N ILE A 20 16.34 9.66 5.04
CA ILE A 20 17.65 9.18 4.60
C ILE A 20 17.63 8.49 3.23
N PHE A 21 16.46 8.06 2.76
CA PHE A 21 16.27 7.44 1.44
C PHE A 21 14.87 7.76 0.90
N SER A 22 14.77 8.10 -0.38
CA SER A 22 13.51 8.30 -1.08
C SER A 22 12.94 6.99 -1.62
N GLY A 23 11.62 6.78 -1.46
CA GLY A 23 10.92 5.61 -2.02
C GLY A 23 10.97 4.37 -1.13
N ARG A 24 11.00 3.18 -1.75
CA ARG A 24 11.04 1.88 -1.09
C ARG A 24 12.26 1.09 -1.54
N ILE A 25 13.07 0.64 -0.58
CA ILE A 25 14.22 -0.24 -0.82
C ILE A 25 13.81 -1.71 -0.62
N TRP A 26 14.31 -2.58 -1.49
CA TRP A 26 13.99 -4.02 -1.53
C TRP A 26 12.49 -4.34 -1.53
N GLY A 27 11.68 -3.43 -2.07
CA GLY A 27 10.24 -3.60 -2.21
C GLY A 27 9.89 -4.34 -3.51
N SER A 28 8.77 -5.06 -3.47
CA SER A 28 8.11 -5.58 -4.66
C SER A 28 6.83 -4.79 -4.92
N ALA A 29 6.39 -4.73 -6.18
CA ALA A 29 5.09 -4.13 -6.50
C ALA A 29 3.95 -5.02 -5.98
N PRO A 30 2.87 -4.44 -5.44
CA PRO A 30 1.72 -5.22 -5.01
C PRO A 30 1.03 -5.87 -6.20
N LYS A 31 0.41 -7.03 -5.93
CA LYS A 31 -0.43 -7.75 -6.88
C LYS A 31 -1.89 -7.56 -6.50
N ARG A 32 -2.80 -7.79 -7.45
CA ARG A 32 -4.23 -7.80 -7.14
C ARG A 32 -4.54 -8.83 -6.06
N GLY A 33 -5.45 -8.48 -5.17
CA GLY A 33 -5.87 -9.34 -4.07
C GLY A 33 -4.94 -9.28 -2.86
N ASP A 34 -3.77 -8.66 -2.95
CA ASP A 34 -2.88 -8.46 -1.81
C ASP A 34 -3.53 -7.59 -0.73
N VAL A 35 -3.24 -7.87 0.54
CA VAL A 35 -3.60 -6.99 1.65
C VAL A 35 -2.38 -6.18 2.02
N VAL A 36 -2.47 -4.86 1.85
CA VAL A 36 -1.37 -3.91 2.04
C VAL A 36 -1.60 -3.06 3.28
N VAL A 37 -0.51 -2.68 3.93
CA VAL A 37 -0.49 -1.68 5.00
C VAL A 37 0.22 -0.43 4.50
N PHE A 38 -0.43 0.72 4.55
CA PHE A 38 0.14 1.99 4.13
C PHE A 38 -0.30 3.14 5.04
N LYS A 39 0.47 4.23 5.04
CA LYS A 39 0.13 5.43 5.78
C LYS A 39 -0.99 6.19 5.08
N PHE A 40 -2.00 6.60 5.83
CA PHE A 40 -3.11 7.36 5.28
C PHE A 40 -2.59 8.68 4.69
N PRO A 41 -2.79 8.98 3.39
CA PRO A 41 -2.12 10.11 2.75
C PRO A 41 -2.40 11.49 3.40
N PRO A 42 -3.63 11.80 3.85
CA PRO A 42 -3.91 13.05 4.57
C PRO A 42 -3.32 13.12 5.98
N ASP A 43 -3.17 11.99 6.67
CA ASP A 43 -2.59 11.91 8.02
C ASP A 43 -1.69 10.67 8.15
N PRO A 44 -0.37 10.81 7.90
CA PRO A 44 0.57 9.71 7.97
C PRO A 44 0.81 9.11 9.36
N SER A 45 0.21 9.67 10.43
CA SER A 45 0.24 9.03 11.74
C SER A 45 -0.58 7.72 11.73
N ILE A 46 -1.62 7.65 10.89
CA ILE A 46 -2.55 6.52 10.84
C ILE A 46 -2.09 5.47 9.83
N ASP A 47 -2.00 4.21 10.27
CA ASP A 47 -1.78 3.05 9.39
C ASP A 47 -3.13 2.48 8.92
N TYR A 48 -3.31 2.36 7.60
CA TYR A 48 -4.47 1.73 6.98
C TYR A 48 -4.13 0.33 6.48
N ILE A 49 -5.05 -0.60 6.67
CA ILE A 49 -4.97 -1.97 6.15
C ILE A 49 -6.12 -2.15 5.15
N LYS A 50 -5.79 -2.32 3.86
CA LYS A 50 -6.77 -2.48 2.78
C LYS A 50 -6.31 -3.54 1.78
N ARG A 51 -7.23 -4.02 0.94
CA ARG A 51 -6.93 -4.96 -0.15
C ARG A 51 -6.71 -4.21 -1.47
N VAL A 52 -5.70 -4.62 -2.23
CA VAL A 52 -5.41 -4.10 -3.56
C VAL A 52 -6.42 -4.68 -4.54
N ILE A 53 -7.24 -3.79 -5.09
CA ILE A 53 -8.27 -4.15 -6.07
C ILE A 53 -7.79 -3.83 -7.49
N GLY A 54 -7.18 -2.67 -7.66
CA GLY A 54 -6.63 -2.20 -8.93
C GLY A 54 -5.14 -1.96 -8.90
N LEU A 55 -4.56 -2.09 -10.08
CA LEU A 55 -3.21 -1.73 -10.43
C LEU A 55 -3.25 -0.61 -11.48
N PRO A 56 -2.12 0.09 -11.70
CA PRO A 56 -2.04 1.10 -12.75
C PRO A 56 -2.45 0.53 -14.11
N GLY A 57 -3.36 1.22 -14.81
CA GLY A 57 -3.90 0.81 -16.11
C GLY A 57 -5.32 0.23 -16.05
N ASP A 58 -5.84 -0.11 -14.87
CA ASP A 58 -7.16 -0.71 -14.74
C ASP A 58 -8.31 0.30 -14.76
N LYS A 59 -9.47 -0.16 -15.23
CA LYS A 59 -10.72 0.60 -15.21
C LYS A 59 -11.70 -0.04 -14.25
N ILE A 60 -11.65 0.42 -13.00
CA ILE A 60 -12.48 -0.16 -11.95
C ILE A 60 -13.83 0.56 -11.85
N GLN A 61 -14.89 -0.21 -11.71
CA GLN A 61 -16.22 0.27 -11.38
C GLN A 61 -16.84 -0.59 -10.27
N VAL A 62 -17.53 0.04 -9.33
CA VAL A 62 -18.42 -0.66 -8.39
C VAL A 62 -19.85 -0.34 -8.78
N LYS A 63 -20.67 -1.37 -9.02
CA LYS A 63 -22.09 -1.24 -9.34
C LYS A 63 -22.88 -2.26 -8.52
N ASP A 64 -23.90 -1.81 -7.80
CA ASP A 64 -24.78 -2.65 -6.98
C ASP A 64 -24.00 -3.58 -6.01
N GLY A 65 -22.93 -3.04 -5.41
CA GLY A 65 -22.04 -3.77 -4.50
C GLY A 65 -21.07 -4.75 -5.18
N GLN A 66 -21.13 -4.89 -6.51
CA GLN A 66 -20.24 -5.74 -7.29
C GLN A 66 -19.10 -4.95 -7.90
N LEU A 67 -17.92 -5.55 -7.90
CA LEU A 67 -16.69 -4.97 -8.43
C LEU A 67 -16.46 -5.45 -9.87
N PHE A 68 -16.24 -4.50 -10.77
CA PHE A 68 -15.86 -4.68 -12.17
C PHE A 68 -14.48 -4.07 -12.40
N ILE A 69 -13.62 -4.73 -13.17
CA ILE A 69 -12.22 -4.34 -13.44
C ILE A 69 -11.99 -4.31 -14.95
#